data_AF-A0A2K3LJL8-F1
#
_entry.id   AF-A0A2K3LJL8-F1
#
_cell.length_a   1.000
_cell.length_b   1.000
_cell.length_c   1.000
_cell.angle_alpha   90.00
_cell.angle_beta   90.00
_cell.angle_gamma   90.00
#
_symmetry.space_group_name_H-M   'P 1'
#
loop_
_entity.id
_entity.type
_entity.pdbx_description
1 polymer ?
#
loop_
_entity_poly.entity_id
_entity_poly.type
_entity_poly.pdbx_seq_one_letter_code
_entity_poly.pdbx_strand_id
1 'polypeptide(L)'
;MATRVVPQKIIKNLRYKTTTKPLNASHPSAAATVASLLEKQPATTPPPPPPSSQQSASFLDLNDAERLFSAVPTSTLLRSSAVLHATAIGPVVDVGIWAMQSKLLQMGIMKDAVMAVTKRTFYEHFCAGEDAVAAGRSIRSVNEAGLRGMLVYGVEDAHDNEGCNRNLNGFLHTVDVSKSLPPSSVSF
;
A
#
# COMPACT_ATOMS: atom_id res chain seq x y z
N MET A 1 9.26 12.81 -2.95
CA MET A 1 10.28 13.51 -3.77
C MET A 1 11.68 13.27 -3.22
N ALA A 2 12.53 12.59 -3.99
CA ALA A 2 13.98 12.60 -3.83
C ALA A 2 14.58 12.65 -5.24
N THR A 3 14.87 13.85 -5.73
CA THR A 3 15.52 14.08 -7.02
C THR A 3 16.98 13.64 -6.93
N ARG A 4 17.27 12.39 -7.29
CA ARG A 4 18.64 11.98 -7.59
C ARG A 4 18.98 12.44 -9.00
N VAL A 5 19.74 13.54 -9.08
CA VAL A 5 20.45 13.94 -10.29
C VAL A 5 21.50 12.86 -10.59
N VAL A 6 21.32 12.11 -11.68
CA VAL A 6 22.30 11.12 -12.14
C VAL A 6 23.33 11.83 -13.02
N PRO A 7 24.62 11.91 -12.62
CA PRO A 7 25.64 12.45 -13.50
C PRO A 7 25.93 11.44 -14.63
N GLN A 8 25.67 11.84 -15.87
CA GLN A 8 26.16 11.14 -17.06
C GLN A 8 27.68 11.30 -17.17
N LYS A 9 28.42 10.33 -16.63
CA LYS A 9 29.71 9.82 -17.12
C LYS A 9 30.41 9.05 -16.00
N ILE A 10 30.75 7.79 -16.31
CA ILE A 10 31.81 6.91 -15.76
C ILE A 10 31.23 5.48 -15.67
N ILE A 11 31.09 4.85 -16.84
CA ILE A 11 31.00 3.38 -16.96
C ILE A 11 32.42 2.86 -17.14
N LYS A 12 33.26 2.93 -16.10
CA LYS A 12 34.51 2.15 -16.00
C LYS A 12 34.82 1.94 -14.51
N ASN A 13 34.99 0.69 -14.11
CA ASN A 13 35.32 0.18 -12.74
C ASN A 13 34.14 -0.38 -11.95
N LEU A 14 33.53 -1.43 -12.50
CA LEU A 14 32.70 -2.37 -11.76
C LEU A 14 33.60 -3.30 -10.92
N ARG A 15 34.07 -2.82 -9.75
CA ARG A 15 34.50 -3.71 -8.67
C ARG A 15 33.31 -3.91 -7.74
N TYR A 16 32.61 -5.04 -7.93
CA TYR A 16 31.54 -5.50 -7.06
C TYR A 16 32.04 -5.65 -5.62
N LYS A 17 31.56 -4.79 -4.73
CA LYS A 17 31.54 -5.02 -3.28
C LYS A 17 30.11 -5.22 -2.85
N THR A 18 29.64 -6.46 -2.92
CA THR A 18 28.37 -6.90 -2.30
C THR A 18 28.59 -7.01 -0.80
N THR A 19 28.39 -5.91 -0.07
CA THR A 19 28.13 -5.96 1.37
C THR A 19 26.63 -6.09 1.56
N THR A 20 26.15 -7.32 1.71
CA THR A 20 24.81 -7.61 2.24
C THR A 20 24.79 -7.15 3.69
N LYS A 21 24.30 -5.93 3.92
CA LYS A 21 24.08 -5.40 5.27
C LYS A 21 22.82 -6.07 5.83
N PRO A 22 22.87 -6.76 6.98
CA PRO A 22 21.67 -7.35 7.58
C PRO A 22 20.72 -6.22 8.02
N LEU A 23 19.42 -6.39 7.75
CA LEU A 23 18.37 -5.51 8.23
C LEU A 23 18.19 -5.70 9.73
N ASN A 24 18.88 -4.89 10.53
CA ASN A 24 18.59 -4.74 11.95
C ASN A 24 17.43 -3.75 12.09
N ALA A 25 16.20 -4.24 12.04
CA ALA A 25 14.99 -3.43 12.20
C ALA A 25 14.62 -3.32 13.68
N SER A 26 15.31 -2.43 14.40
CA SER A 26 14.85 -1.97 15.71
C SER A 26 13.76 -0.92 15.48
N HIS A 27 12.49 -1.33 15.47
CA HIS A 27 11.38 -0.38 15.43
C HIS A 27 11.24 0.31 16.80
N PRO A 28 11.27 1.65 16.89
CA PRO A 28 10.83 2.35 18.09
C PRO A 28 9.30 2.24 18.19
N SER A 29 8.82 1.74 19.33
CA SER A 29 7.40 1.68 19.68
C SER A 29 6.82 3.09 19.67
N ALA A 30 5.98 3.40 18.68
CA ALA A 30 5.21 4.63 18.64
C ALA A 30 4.01 4.47 19.59
N ALA A 31 4.19 4.85 20.85
CA ALA A 31 3.07 5.05 21.76
C ALA A 31 2.25 6.26 21.27
N ALA A 32 1.19 5.98 20.51
CA ALA A 32 0.22 7.00 20.12
C ALA A 32 -0.66 7.35 21.33
N THR A 33 -0.27 8.41 22.04
CA THR A 33 -1.11 9.05 23.06
C THR A 33 -2.24 9.80 22.36
N VAL A 34 -3.36 9.13 22.10
CA VAL A 34 -4.60 9.81 21.71
C VAL A 34 -5.18 10.49 22.94
N ALA A 35 -4.89 11.79 23.07
CA ALA A 35 -5.57 12.66 24.02
C ALA A 35 -7.05 12.76 23.62
N SER A 36 -7.91 12.22 24.48
CA SER A 36 -9.37 12.27 24.36
C SER A 36 -9.85 13.72 24.44
N LEU A 37 -10.29 14.27 23.31
CA LEU A 37 -11.13 15.47 23.26
C LEU A 37 -12.58 15.04 23.47
N LEU A 38 -13.01 14.92 24.72
CA LEU A 38 -14.40 14.72 25.07
C LEU A 38 -15.00 16.03 25.59
N GLU A 39 -15.75 16.67 24.69
CA GLU A 39 -16.61 17.82 24.93
C GLU A 39 -17.55 17.54 26.12
N LYS A 40 -17.55 18.45 27.10
CA LYS A 40 -18.31 18.38 28.35
C LYS A 40 -19.77 18.74 28.12
N GLN A 41 -20.70 17.78 28.19
CA GLN A 41 -22.15 18.04 28.26
C GLN A 41 -22.76 17.44 29.55
N PRO A 42 -23.63 18.15 30.28
CA PRO A 42 -24.01 17.80 31.65
C PRO A 42 -25.06 16.68 31.73
N ALA A 43 -24.98 15.98 32.86
CA ALA A 43 -25.63 14.71 33.18
C ALA A 43 -27.16 14.75 33.27
N THR A 44 -27.80 13.68 32.77
CA THR A 44 -29.07 13.15 33.30
C THR A 44 -29.13 11.66 32.98
N THR A 45 -29.13 10.83 34.03
CA THR A 45 -28.92 9.37 33.98
C THR A 45 -30.24 8.60 33.91
N PRO A 46 -30.44 7.71 32.92
CA PRO A 46 -31.31 6.52 33.07
C PRO A 46 -30.47 5.25 33.30
N PRO A 47 -31.06 4.18 33.89
CA PRO A 47 -30.32 2.99 34.37
C PRO A 47 -29.64 2.19 33.23
N PRO A 48 -28.55 1.46 33.54
CA PRO A 48 -27.75 0.79 32.53
C PRO A 48 -28.50 -0.41 31.91
N PRO A 49 -28.48 -0.56 30.57
CA PRO A 49 -28.91 -1.79 29.92
C PRO A 49 -27.97 -2.96 30.29
N PRO A 50 -28.44 -4.22 30.19
CA PRO A 50 -27.64 -5.41 30.51
C PRO A 50 -26.35 -5.44 29.68
N PRO A 51 -25.27 -6.07 30.18
CA PRO A 51 -24.00 -6.10 29.48
C PRO A 51 -24.17 -6.84 28.15
N SER A 52 -24.29 -6.06 27.07
CA SER A 52 -24.05 -6.54 25.72
C SER A 52 -22.70 -7.23 25.74
N SER A 53 -22.67 -8.48 25.30
CA SER A 53 -21.47 -9.26 25.04
C SER A 53 -20.48 -8.40 24.26
N GLN A 54 -19.54 -7.79 24.97
CA GLN A 54 -18.38 -7.17 24.37
C GLN A 54 -17.66 -8.32 23.68
N GLN A 55 -17.87 -8.43 22.37
CA GLN A 55 -17.03 -9.23 21.50
C GLN A 55 -15.62 -8.76 21.81
N SER A 56 -14.89 -9.58 22.56
CA SER A 56 -13.51 -9.32 22.93
C SER A 56 -12.78 -9.13 21.62
N ALA A 57 -12.42 -7.88 21.32
CA ALA A 57 -11.61 -7.55 20.17
C ALA A 57 -10.39 -8.44 20.26
N SER A 58 -10.33 -9.43 19.37
CA SER A 58 -9.23 -10.40 19.36
C SER A 58 -7.99 -9.56 19.08
N PHE A 59 -7.15 -9.39 20.09
CA PHE A 59 -5.91 -8.65 19.92
C PHE A 59 -5.11 -9.30 18.80
N LEU A 60 -4.78 -8.53 17.76
CA LEU A 60 -4.01 -9.01 16.63
C LEU A 60 -2.58 -9.29 17.12
N ASP A 61 -2.21 -10.56 17.23
CA ASP A 61 -0.84 -10.93 17.60
C ASP A 61 0.07 -10.87 16.37
N LEU A 62 0.98 -9.89 16.37
CA LEU A 62 1.94 -9.69 15.28
C LEU A 62 3.08 -10.72 15.27
N ASN A 63 3.22 -11.53 16.32
CA ASN A 63 4.25 -12.58 16.39
C ASN A 63 3.77 -13.91 15.80
N ASP A 64 2.46 -14.08 15.64
CA ASP A 64 1.86 -15.28 15.05
C ASP A 64 1.69 -15.12 13.53
N ALA A 65 2.80 -15.25 12.81
CA ALA A 65 2.83 -15.10 11.35
C ALA A 65 1.91 -16.10 10.63
N GLU A 66 1.75 -17.32 11.17
CA GLU A 66 0.87 -18.34 10.59
C GLU A 66 -0.58 -17.85 10.61
N ARG A 67 -1.03 -17.32 11.76
CA ARG A 67 -2.37 -16.77 11.88
C ARG A 67 -2.57 -15.51 11.04
N LEU A 68 -1.59 -14.59 11.00
CA LEU A 68 -1.67 -13.35 10.22
C LEU A 68 -1.86 -13.60 8.72
N PHE A 69 -1.18 -14.61 8.18
CA PHE A 69 -1.20 -14.91 6.75
C PHE A 69 -2.08 -16.11 6.38
N SER A 70 -2.83 -16.67 7.33
CA SER A 70 -3.72 -17.83 7.11
C SER A 70 -4.76 -17.61 6.01
N ALA A 71 -5.24 -16.37 5.84
CA ALA A 71 -6.19 -15.99 4.79
C ALA A 71 -5.53 -15.68 3.42
N VAL A 72 -4.19 -15.68 3.34
CA VAL A 72 -3.43 -15.30 2.15
C VAL A 72 -2.86 -16.54 1.45
N PRO A 73 -3.11 -16.72 0.14
CA PRO A 73 -2.54 -17.85 -0.60
C PRO A 73 -1.00 -17.85 -0.57
N THR A 74 -0.39 -19.03 -0.42
CA THR A 74 1.08 -19.18 -0.43
C THR A 74 1.72 -18.63 -1.70
N SER A 75 1.06 -18.76 -2.85
CA SER A 75 1.53 -18.18 -4.12
C SER A 75 1.61 -16.64 -4.05
N THR A 76 0.67 -15.99 -3.38
CA THR A 76 0.68 -14.55 -3.14
C THR A 76 1.84 -14.17 -2.21
N LEU A 77 2.12 -14.97 -1.17
CA LEU A 77 3.25 -14.74 -0.26
C LEU A 77 4.59 -14.89 -0.99
N LEU A 78 4.78 -15.95 -1.77
CA LEU A 78 6.00 -16.17 -2.56
C LEU A 78 6.22 -15.06 -3.58
N ARG A 79 5.15 -14.67 -4.30
CA ARG A 79 5.21 -13.56 -5.24
C ARG A 79 5.57 -12.24 -4.53
N SER A 80 4.92 -11.96 -3.41
CA SER A 80 5.18 -10.76 -2.60
C SER A 80 6.63 -10.72 -2.12
N SER A 81 7.15 -11.85 -1.64
CA SER A 81 8.56 -11.99 -1.25
C SER A 81 9.49 -11.72 -2.44
N ALA A 82 9.24 -12.34 -3.60
CA ALA A 82 10.06 -12.14 -4.79
C ALA A 82 10.07 -10.69 -5.26
N VAL A 83 8.90 -10.04 -5.30
CA VAL A 83 8.76 -8.61 -5.66
C VAL A 83 9.51 -7.73 -4.66
N LEU A 84 9.33 -7.97 -3.36
CA LEU A 84 10.01 -7.21 -2.32
C LEU A 84 11.54 -7.33 -2.44
N HIS A 85 12.05 -8.54 -2.62
CA HIS A 85 13.49 -8.76 -2.85
C HIS A 85 14.00 -8.10 -4.12
N ALA A 86 13.23 -8.15 -5.22
CA ALA A 86 13.60 -7.48 -6.47
C ALA A 86 13.72 -5.96 -6.27
N THR A 87 12.77 -5.33 -5.54
CA THR A 87 12.83 -3.88 -5.26
C THR A 87 13.94 -3.48 -4.30
N ALA A 88 14.42 -4.40 -3.45
CA ALA A 88 15.55 -4.16 -2.56
C ALA A 88 16.91 -4.15 -3.29
N ILE A 89 16.98 -4.67 -4.53
CA ILE A 89 18.20 -4.73 -5.32
C ILE A 89 18.22 -3.56 -6.31
N GLY A 90 18.99 -2.52 -6.00
CA GLY A 90 19.08 -1.29 -6.81
C GLY A 90 19.23 -1.52 -8.32
N PRO A 91 20.19 -2.34 -8.78
CA PRO A 91 20.34 -2.64 -10.21
C PRO A 91 19.10 -3.25 -10.89
N VAL A 92 18.29 -4.04 -10.17
CA VAL A 92 17.05 -4.62 -10.71
C VAL A 92 16.01 -3.51 -10.92
N VAL A 93 15.92 -2.58 -9.98
CA VAL A 93 15.06 -1.39 -10.11
C VAL A 93 15.52 -0.51 -11.27
N ASP A 94 16.82 -0.28 -11.42
CA ASP A 94 17.38 0.52 -12.53
C ASP A 94 17.05 -0.09 -13.90
N VAL A 95 17.14 -1.42 -14.03
CA VAL A 95 16.71 -2.13 -15.25
C VAL A 95 15.22 -1.96 -15.51
N GLY A 96 14.39 -2.01 -14.46
CA GLY A 96 12.95 -1.76 -14.55
C GLY A 96 12.65 -0.35 -15.06
N ILE A 97 13.31 0.68 -14.50
CA ILE A 97 13.18 2.07 -14.95
C ILE A 97 13.59 2.20 -16.42
N TRP A 98 14.73 1.62 -16.79
CA TRP A 98 15.21 1.63 -18.18
C TRP A 98 14.22 0.95 -19.13
N ALA A 99 13.66 -0.20 -18.76
CA ALA A 99 12.67 -0.91 -19.57
C ALA A 99 11.40 -0.07 -19.76
N MET A 100 10.92 0.59 -18.69
CA MET A 100 9.77 1.50 -18.71
C MET A 100 10.00 2.75 -19.56
N GLN A 101 11.25 3.20 -19.69
CA GLN A 101 11.64 4.35 -20.51
C GLN A 101 12.10 3.96 -21.93
N SER A 102 12.12 2.68 -22.26
CA SER A 102 12.70 2.19 -23.52
C SER A 102 11.87 2.60 -24.74
N LYS A 103 12.55 2.85 -25.87
CA LYS A 103 11.87 3.16 -27.13
C LYS A 103 10.99 2.01 -27.63
N LEU A 104 11.34 0.76 -27.34
CA LEU A 104 10.51 -0.40 -27.69
C LEU A 104 9.15 -0.38 -27.00
N LEU A 105 9.10 0.06 -25.74
CA LEU A 105 7.85 0.28 -25.02
C LEU A 105 7.07 1.46 -25.61
N GLN A 106 7.76 2.57 -25.92
CA GLN A 106 7.15 3.76 -26.51
C GLN A 106 6.59 3.49 -27.91
N MET A 107 7.23 2.61 -28.69
CA MET A 107 6.77 2.16 -30.01
C MET A 107 5.66 1.11 -29.93
N GLY A 108 5.25 0.70 -28.72
CA GLY A 108 4.12 -0.22 -28.50
C GLY A 108 4.45 -1.71 -28.66
N ILE A 109 5.62 -2.07 -29.18
CA ILE A 109 5.96 -3.45 -29.59
C ILE A 109 5.89 -4.43 -28.41
N MET A 110 6.37 -4.02 -27.23
CA MET A 110 6.38 -4.84 -26.01
C MET A 110 5.44 -4.30 -24.93
N LYS A 111 4.62 -3.29 -25.25
CA LYS A 111 3.88 -2.52 -24.24
C LYS A 111 2.96 -3.41 -23.41
N ASP A 112 2.14 -4.20 -24.06
CA ASP A 112 1.14 -5.01 -23.36
C ASP A 112 1.79 -6.10 -22.51
N ALA A 113 2.86 -6.72 -23.00
CA ALA A 113 3.61 -7.72 -22.25
C ALA A 113 4.26 -7.12 -21.00
N VAL A 114 4.95 -5.99 -21.14
CA VAL A 114 5.59 -5.32 -19.99
C VAL A 114 4.53 -4.84 -19.00
N MET A 115 3.43 -4.22 -19.47
CA MET A 115 2.37 -3.76 -18.58
C MET A 115 1.67 -4.92 -17.87
N ALA A 116 1.43 -6.04 -18.55
CA ALA A 116 0.85 -7.23 -17.93
C ALA A 116 1.78 -7.82 -16.85
N VAL A 117 3.09 -7.89 -17.11
CA VAL A 117 4.08 -8.34 -16.11
C VAL A 117 4.11 -7.39 -14.93
N THR A 118 4.22 -6.08 -15.16
CA THR A 118 4.22 -5.05 -14.12
C THR A 118 2.95 -5.12 -13.27
N LYS A 119 1.79 -5.29 -13.93
CA LYS A 119 0.49 -5.44 -13.28
C LYS A 119 0.47 -6.64 -12.33
N ARG A 120 0.86 -7.81 -12.84
CA ARG A 120 0.79 -9.07 -12.08
C ARG A 120 1.87 -9.22 -11.01
N THR A 121 2.85 -8.32 -10.96
CA THR A 121 3.98 -8.34 -10.01
C THR A 121 3.91 -7.15 -9.06
N PHE A 122 4.58 -6.05 -9.41
CA PHE A 122 4.76 -4.88 -8.56
C PHE A 122 3.43 -4.19 -8.25
N TYR A 123 2.59 -4.03 -9.26
CA TYR A 123 1.33 -3.32 -9.09
C TYR A 123 0.39 -4.06 -8.13
N GLU A 124 0.11 -5.34 -8.37
CA GLU A 124 -0.72 -6.14 -7.46
C GLU A 124 -0.13 -6.30 -6.05
N HIS A 125 1.19 -6.13 -5.88
CA HIS A 125 1.83 -6.19 -4.56
C HIS A 125 1.69 -4.88 -3.77
N PHE A 126 1.79 -3.72 -4.43
CA PHE A 126 1.80 -2.41 -3.76
C PHE A 126 0.48 -1.64 -3.88
N CYS A 127 -0.37 -1.96 -4.86
CA CYS A 127 -1.58 -1.22 -5.18
C CYS A 127 -2.82 -2.10 -4.98
N ALA A 128 -3.85 -1.52 -4.37
CA ALA A 128 -5.13 -2.20 -4.14
C ALA A 128 -5.94 -2.43 -5.43
N GLY A 129 -5.69 -1.66 -6.49
CA GLY A 129 -6.38 -1.80 -7.77
C GLY A 129 -6.26 -0.55 -8.64
N GLU A 130 -6.41 -0.74 -9.96
CA GLU A 130 -6.32 0.33 -10.98
C GLU A 130 -7.52 1.28 -10.96
N ASP A 131 -8.64 0.80 -10.45
CA ASP A 131 -9.87 1.53 -10.33
C ASP A 131 -10.55 1.25 -8.98
N ALA A 132 -11.61 1.99 -8.71
CA ALA A 132 -12.40 1.87 -7.50
C ALA A 132 -12.98 0.47 -7.27
N VAL A 133 -13.35 -0.23 -8.35
CA VAL A 133 -13.97 -1.56 -8.25
C VAL A 133 -12.92 -2.59 -7.84
N ALA A 134 -11.74 -2.52 -8.45
CA ALA A 134 -10.59 -3.36 -8.10
C ALA A 134 -10.13 -3.08 -6.66
N ALA A 135 -10.00 -1.81 -6.28
CA ALA A 135 -9.66 -1.43 -4.91
C ALA A 135 -10.71 -1.94 -3.90
N GLY A 136 -12.01 -1.82 -4.21
CA GLY A 136 -13.08 -2.32 -3.35
C GLY A 136 -13.04 -3.84 -3.14
N ARG A 137 -12.65 -4.62 -4.16
CA ARG A 137 -12.44 -6.07 -4.00
C ARG A 137 -11.28 -6.37 -3.04
N SER A 138 -10.17 -5.65 -3.18
CA SER A 138 -9.01 -5.81 -2.30
C SER A 138 -9.32 -5.42 -0.86
N ILE A 139 -10.06 -4.33 -0.65
CA ILE A 139 -10.50 -3.91 0.69
C ILE A 139 -11.43 -4.95 1.32
N ARG A 140 -12.36 -5.53 0.56
CA ARG A 140 -13.23 -6.61 1.05
C ARG A 140 -12.42 -7.84 1.46
N SER A 141 -11.44 -8.25 0.65
CA SER A 141 -10.56 -9.38 0.97
C SER A 141 -9.76 -9.14 2.26
N VAL A 142 -9.22 -7.93 2.44
CA VAL A 142 -8.55 -7.52 3.69
C VAL A 142 -9.53 -7.57 4.87
N ASN A 143 -10.78 -7.17 4.65
CA ASN A 143 -11.79 -7.18 5.70
C ASN A 143 -12.28 -8.57 6.10
N GLU A 144 -12.44 -9.47 5.13
CA GLU A 144 -12.74 -10.89 5.36
C GLU A 144 -11.62 -11.58 6.15
N ALA A 145 -10.38 -11.11 6.03
CA ALA A 145 -9.24 -11.55 6.86
C ALA A 145 -9.22 -10.91 8.27
N GLY A 146 -10.24 -10.12 8.65
CA GLY A 146 -10.34 -9.46 9.95
C GLY A 146 -9.52 -8.18 10.08
N LEU A 147 -8.99 -7.65 8.97
CA LEU A 147 -8.18 -6.43 8.93
C LEU A 147 -8.97 -5.24 8.38
N ARG A 148 -8.44 -4.03 8.59
CA ARG A 148 -8.96 -2.77 8.04
C ARG A 148 -7.92 -2.13 7.14
N GLY A 149 -8.35 -1.58 6.02
CA GLY A 149 -7.49 -0.89 5.07
C GLY A 149 -7.59 0.63 5.18
N MET A 150 -6.49 1.31 4.89
CA MET A 150 -6.50 2.74 4.55
C MET A 150 -6.39 2.87 3.04
N LEU A 151 -7.40 3.45 2.38
CA LEU A 151 -7.40 3.64 0.94
C LEU A 151 -6.73 4.98 0.58
N VAL A 152 -5.64 4.92 -0.20
CA VAL A 152 -4.89 6.10 -0.65
C VAL A 152 -5.05 6.25 -2.16
N TYR A 153 -5.49 7.41 -2.61
CA TYR A 153 -5.48 7.78 -4.02
C TYR A 153 -4.05 8.12 -4.44
N GLY A 154 -3.41 7.23 -5.22
CA GLY A 154 -1.96 7.24 -5.46
C GLY A 154 -1.46 8.12 -6.60
N VAL A 155 -2.22 9.11 -7.08
CA VAL A 155 -1.77 10.03 -8.14
C VAL A 155 -1.17 11.28 -7.49
N GLU A 156 0.14 11.48 -7.68
CA GLU A 156 0.92 12.46 -6.90
C GLU A 156 1.43 13.67 -7.69
N ASP A 157 1.08 13.81 -8.98
CA ASP A 157 1.65 14.87 -9.82
C ASP A 157 0.59 15.54 -10.73
N ALA A 158 0.69 16.86 -10.87
CA ALA A 158 -0.12 17.68 -11.75
C ALA A 158 0.69 18.92 -12.19
N HIS A 159 0.81 19.12 -13.49
CA HIS A 159 1.63 20.20 -14.07
C HIS A 159 0.80 21.43 -14.47
N ASP A 160 -0.53 21.34 -14.36
CA ASP A 160 -1.49 22.38 -14.73
C ASP A 160 -2.74 22.33 -13.83
N ASN A 161 -3.54 23.39 -13.87
CA ASN A 161 -4.78 23.48 -13.09
C ASN A 161 -5.78 22.38 -13.46
N GLU A 162 -5.82 21.98 -14.73
CA GLU A 162 -6.67 20.88 -15.19
C GLU A 162 -6.26 19.54 -14.58
N GLY A 163 -4.96 19.28 -14.45
CA GLY A 163 -4.41 18.15 -13.72
C GLY A 163 -4.79 18.17 -12.24
N CYS A 164 -4.69 19.33 -11.59
CA CYS A 164 -5.13 19.49 -10.21
C CYS A 164 -6.63 19.16 -10.05
N ASN A 165 -7.48 19.66 -10.95
CA ASN A 165 -8.92 19.37 -10.94
C ASN A 165 -9.19 17.87 -11.13
N ARG A 166 -8.49 17.21 -12.06
CA ARG A 166 -8.61 15.76 -12.27
C ARG A 166 -8.19 14.96 -11.02
N ASN A 167 -7.07 15.34 -10.39
CA ASN A 167 -6.59 14.67 -9.18
C ASN A 167 -7.57 14.87 -8.00
N LEU A 168 -8.12 16.08 -7.84
CA LEU A 168 -9.15 16.35 -6.83
C LEU A 168 -10.41 15.52 -7.08
N ASN A 169 -10.90 15.47 -8.32
CA ASN A 169 -12.06 14.64 -8.66
C ASN A 169 -11.80 13.15 -8.40
N GLY A 170 -10.59 12.65 -8.71
CA GLY A 170 -10.18 11.28 -8.40
C GLY A 170 -10.14 10.99 -6.90
N PHE A 171 -9.64 11.94 -6.10
CA PHE A 171 -9.65 11.85 -4.65
C PHE A 171 -11.08 11.83 -4.08
N LEU A 172 -11.95 12.76 -4.50
CA LEU A 172 -13.34 12.81 -4.06
C LEU A 172 -14.09 11.52 -4.42
N HIS A 173 -13.87 11.00 -5.64
CA HIS A 173 -14.41 9.70 -6.03
C HIS A 173 -13.92 8.56 -5.13
N THR A 174 -12.64 8.58 -4.72
CA THR A 174 -12.08 7.59 -3.78
C THR A 174 -12.73 7.68 -2.39
N VAL A 175 -13.06 8.89 -1.93
CA VAL A 175 -13.82 9.10 -0.69
C VAL A 175 -15.23 8.51 -0.80
N ASP A 176 -15.92 8.73 -1.92
CA ASP A 176 -17.27 8.21 -2.13
C ASP A 176 -17.28 6.67 -2.22
N VAL A 177 -16.28 6.09 -2.87
CA VAL A 177 -16.09 4.63 -2.89
C VAL A 177 -15.86 4.10 -1.48
N SER A 178 -15.01 4.76 -0.68
CA SER A 178 -14.74 4.36 0.70
C SER A 178 -15.99 4.39 1.58
N LYS A 179 -16.86 5.41 1.39
CA LYS A 179 -18.16 5.51 2.08
C LYS A 179 -19.15 4.41 1.70
N SER A 180 -19.04 3.87 0.49
CA SER A 180 -19.92 2.78 0.02
C SER A 180 -19.56 1.40 0.60
N LEU A 181 -18.38 1.27 1.20
CA LEU A 181 -17.91 0.03 1.80
C LEU A 181 -18.44 -0.11 3.23
N PRO A 182 -18.53 -1.35 3.77
CA PRO A 182 -18.92 -1.55 5.16
C PRO A 182 -18.03 -0.74 6.13
N PRO A 183 -18.59 -0.14 7.20
CA PRO A 183 -17.80 0.61 8.17
C PRO A 183 -16.66 -0.20 8.81
N SER A 184 -16.80 -1.52 8.84
CA SER A 184 -15.77 -2.44 9.30
C SER A 184 -14.56 -2.54 8.38
N SER A 185 -14.63 -2.07 7.13
CA SER A 185 -13.62 -2.33 6.09
C SER A 185 -12.54 -1.24 5.94
N VAL A 186 -12.83 0.00 6.35
CA VAL A 186 -11.91 1.14 6.24
C VAL A 186 -11.49 1.63 7.62
N SER A 187 -10.24 2.07 7.80
CA SER A 187 -9.77 2.73 9.03
C SER A 187 -10.08 4.24 9.02
N PHE A 188 -10.37 4.83 10.19
CA PHE A 188 -10.62 6.26 10.39
C PHE A 188 -9.38 6.97 10.92
#